data_AF-C1CAI4-F1
#
_entry.id   AF-C1CAI4-F1
#
_cell.length_a   1.000
_cell.length_b   1.000
_cell.length_c   1.000
_cell.angle_alpha   90.00
_cell.angle_beta   90.00
_cell.angle_gamma   90.00
#
_symmetry.space_group_name_H-M   'P 1'
#
loop_
_entity.id
_entity.type
_entity.pdbx_description
1 polymer ?
#
loop_
_entity_poly.entity_id
_entity_poly.type
_entity_poly.pdbx_seq_one_letter_code
_entity_poly.pdbx_strand_id
1 'polypeptide(L)' 'MWWSFSVLSEIWYNSTNQFYQLSQCDNPYNCPHGRPVLVHFTKSDMEKMFRRIQENHTSLRELGKY' A
#
# COMPACT_ATOMS: atom_id res chain seq x y z
N MET A 1 20.23 30.59 -3.94
CA MET A 1 19.80 29.18 -4.13
C MET A 1 20.39 28.27 -3.04
N TRP A 2 20.29 28.67 -1.76
CA TRP A 2 20.81 27.94 -0.60
C TRP A 2 19.71 27.51 0.39
N TRP A 3 18.46 27.89 0.12
CA TRP A 3 17.29 27.52 0.94
C TRP A 3 16.75 26.12 0.62
N SER A 4 17.26 25.44 -0.41
CA SER A 4 16.65 24.19 -0.91
C SER A 4 17.06 22.94 -0.12
N PHE A 5 18.25 22.89 0.49
CA PHE A 5 18.73 21.67 1.14
C PHE A 5 18.08 21.42 2.51
N SER A 6 17.98 22.46 3.34
CA SER A 6 17.36 22.36 4.67
C SER A 6 15.87 22.02 4.58
N VAL A 7 15.15 22.62 3.63
CA VAL A 7 13.73 22.36 3.41
C VAL A 7 13.48 20.91 2.96
N LEU A 8 14.31 20.37 2.05
CA LEU A 8 14.17 18.97 1.62
C LEU A 8 14.48 17.98 2.75
N SER A 9 15.50 18.27 3.57
CA SER A 9 15.82 17.45 4.74
C SER A 9 14.68 17.45 5.76
N GLU A 10 14.05 18.60 5.98
CA GLU A 10 12.93 18.74 6.91
C GLU A 10 11.68 18.02 6.39
N ILE A 11 11.35 18.15 5.10
CA ILE A 11 10.25 17.40 4.47
C ILE A 11 10.49 15.89 4.58
N TRP A 12 11.71 15.43 4.30
CA TRP A 12 12.05 14.02 4.40
C TRP A 12 11.95 13.50 5.83
N TYR A 13 12.49 14.26 6.80
CA TYR A 13 12.40 13.91 8.22
C TYR A 13 10.95 13.85 8.69
N ASN A 14 10.14 14.86 8.36
CA ASN A 14 8.73 14.90 8.73
C ASN A 14 7.93 13.74 8.13
N SER A 15 8.24 13.35 6.88
CA SER A 15 7.57 12.24 6.21
C SER A 15 7.92 10.89 6.85
N THR A 16 9.18 10.67 7.19
CA THR A 16 9.66 9.40 7.76
C THR A 16 9.29 9.24 9.24
N ASN A 17 9.27 10.33 9.99
CA ASN A 17 8.93 10.32 11.41
C ASN A 17 7.50 9.81 11.68
N GLN A 18 6.54 10.12 10.80
CA GLN A 18 5.16 9.61 10.95
C GLN A 18 5.09 8.08 10.85
N PHE A 19 5.82 7.48 9.91
CA PHE A 19 5.90 6.01 9.78
C PHE A 19 6.59 5.37 10.99
N TYR A 20 7.66 6.00 11.50
CA TYR A 20 8.31 5.55 12.72
C TYR A 20 7.34 5.54 13.90
N GLN A 21 6.61 6.64 14.13
CA GLN A 21 5.62 6.71 15.21
C GLN A 21 4.51 5.69 15.06
N LEU A 22 3.97 5.51 13.85
CA LEU A 22 2.95 4.49 13.57
C LEU A 22 3.44 3.07 13.89
N SER A 23 4.70 2.75 13.58
CA SER A 23 5.28 1.43 13.87
C SER A 23 5.39 1.09 15.35
N GLN A 24 5.32 2.09 16.23
CA GLN A 24 5.37 1.90 17.69
C GLN A 24 3.97 1.72 18.31
N CYS A 25 2.89 1.85 17.53
CA CYS A 25 1.54 1.61 18.01
C CYS A 25 1.24 0.10 18.11
N ASP A 26 0.43 -0.29 19.10
CA ASP A 26 0.02 -1.70 19.27
C ASP A 26 -0.75 -2.26 18.06
N ASN A 27 -1.57 -1.42 17.40
CA ASN A 27 -2.30 -1.76 16.19
C ASN A 27 -2.12 -0.66 15.12
N PRO A 28 -1.06 -0.73 14.30
CA PRO A 28 -0.77 0.28 13.29
C PRO A 28 -1.71 0.22 12.07
N TYR A 29 -2.52 -0.84 11.96
CA TYR A 29 -3.34 -1.09 10.78
C TYR A 29 -4.71 -0.41 10.86
N ASN A 30 -5.23 -0.18 12.06
CA ASN A 30 -6.58 0.36 12.26
C ASN A 30 -6.53 1.57 13.18
N CYS A 31 -7.24 2.63 12.82
CA CYS A 31 -7.45 3.77 13.69
C CYS A 31 -8.40 3.40 14.85
N PRO A 32 -8.46 4.19 15.94
CA PRO A 32 -9.35 3.88 17.08
C PRO A 32 -10.85 3.88 16.74
N HIS A 33 -11.21 4.42 15.57
CA HIS A 33 -12.58 4.39 15.03
C HIS A 33 -12.82 3.25 14.01
N GLY A 34 -11.83 2.36 13.82
CA GLY A 34 -11.93 1.20 12.93
C GLY A 34 -11.65 1.48 11.44
N ARG A 35 -11.17 2.67 11.06
CA ARG A 35 -10.74 2.93 9.67
C ARG A 35 -9.34 2.35 9.43
N PRO A 36 -9.11 1.64 8.32
CA PRO A 36 -7.77 1.15 7.99
C PRO A 36 -6.83 2.34 7.73
N VAL A 37 -5.64 2.31 8.34
CA VAL A 37 -4.59 3.33 8.20
C VAL A 37 -3.54 2.90 7.18
N LEU A 38 -3.30 1.60 7.04
CA LEU A 38 -2.33 1.03 6.11
C LEU A 38 -3.01 0.05 5.15
N VAL A 39 -2.67 0.15 3.87
CA VAL A 39 -3.04 -0.81 2.83
C VAL A 39 -1.75 -1.42 2.28
N HIS A 40 -1.70 -2.75 2.22
CA HIS A 40 -0.55 -3.48 1.71
C HIS A 40 -0.89 -4.14 0.37
N PHE A 41 -0.02 -3.96 -0.62
CA PHE A 41 -0.07 -4.70 -1.87
C PHE A 41 1.17 -5.57 -1.97
N THR A 42 0.97 -6.87 -2.20
CA THR A 42 2.06 -7.75 -2.57
C THR A 42 2.53 -7.43 -3.98
N LYS A 43 3.74 -7.89 -4.34
CA LYS A 43 4.24 -7.79 -5.71
C LYS A 43 3.28 -8.43 -6.72
N SER A 44 2.70 -9.58 -6.36
CA SER A 44 1.68 -10.27 -7.14
C SER A 44 0.44 -9.40 -7.35
N ASP A 45 -0.04 -8.72 -6.30
CA ASP A 45 -1.22 -7.87 -6.42
C ASP A 45 -0.96 -6.73 -7.40
N MET A 46 0.22 -6.11 -7.32
CA MET A 46 0.63 -5.09 -8.29
C MET A 46 0.72 -5.66 -9.70
N GLU A 47 1.32 -6.83 -9.88
CA GLU A 47 1.42 -7.49 -11.18
C GLU A 47 0.03 -7.81 -11.77
N LYS A 48 -0.92 -8.26 -10.96
CA LYS A 48 -2.31 -8.47 -11.39
C LYS A 48 -3.03 -7.15 -11.71
N MET A 49 -2.89 -6.13 -10.87
CA MET A 49 -3.49 -4.80 -11.08
C MET A 49 -3.01 -4.14 -12.37
N PHE A 50 -1.73 -4.29 -12.71
CA PHE A 50 -1.15 -3.83 -13.97
C PHE A 50 -1.26 -4.84 -15.11
N ARG A 51 -2.06 -5.90 -14.97
CA ARG A 51 -2.30 -6.95 -15.97
C ARG A 51 -1.03 -7.65 -16.50
N ARG A 52 0.03 -7.70 -15.69
CA ARG A 52 1.26 -8.47 -15.97
C ARG A 52 1.05 -9.98 -15.77
N ILE A 53 0.15 -10.35 -14.86
CA ILE A 53 -0.33 -11.72 -14.69
C ILE A 53 -1.81 -11.75 -15.09
N GLN A 54 -2.16 -12.64 -16.01
CA GLN A 54 -3.55 -12.89 -16.41
C GLN A 54 -4.00 -14.22 -15.83
N GLU A 55 -5.16 -14.23 -15.18
CA GLU A 55 -5.78 -15.49 -14.76
C GLU A 55 -6.57 -16.06 -15.94
N ASN A 56 -6.48 -17.37 -16.15
CA ASN A 56 -7.22 -18.03 -17.23
C ASN A 56 -8.72 -17.82 -17.00
N HIS A 57 -9.36 -17.11 -17.93
CA HIS A 57 -10.81 -16.93 -17.92
C HIS A 57 -11.47 -18.21 -18.41
N THR A 58 -11.61 -19.21 -17.55
CA THR A 58 -12.42 -20.39 -17.88
C THR A 58 -13.88 -20.00 -17.72
N SER A 59 -14.66 -20.11 -18.79
CA SER A 59 -16.09 -19.84 -18.74
C SER A 59 -16.80 -20.87 -17.85
N LEU A 60 -17.86 -20.47 -17.15
CA LEU A 60 -18.68 -21.39 -16.36
C LEU A 60 -19.28 -22.53 -17.22
N ARG A 61 -19.41 -22.29 -18.54
CA ARG A 61 -19.79 -23.28 -19.55
C ARG A 61 -18.75 -24.40 -19.71
N GLU A 62 -17.46 -24.06 -19.71
CA GLU A 62 -16.37 -25.05 -19.80
C GLU A 62 -16.23 -25.88 -18.52
N LEU A 63 -16.67 -25.34 -17.37
CA LEU A 63 -16.67 -26.05 -16.09
C LEU A 63 -17.91 -26.94 -15.87
N GLY A 64 -18.83 -27.04 -16.84
CA GLY A 64 -20.04 -27.86 -16.73
C GLY A 64 -20.96 -27.46 -15.57
N LYS A 65 -20.93 -26.19 -15.14
CA LYS A 65 -21.73 -25.67 -14.02
C LYS A 65 -23.10 -25.12 -14.44
N TYR A 66 -23.63 -25.59 -15.57
CA TYR A 66 -24.99 -25.32 -16.06
C TYR A 66 -25.63 -26.61 -16.55
#